data_AF-A0A6J8CT71-F1
#
_entry.id   AF-A0A6J8CT71-F1
#
_cell.length_a   1.000
_cell.length_b   1.000
_cell.length_c   1.000
_cell.angle_alpha   90.00
_cell.angle_beta   90.00
_cell.angle_gamma   90.00
#
_symmetry.space_group_name_H-M   'P 1'
#
loop_
_entity.id
_entity.type
_entity.pdbx_description
1 polymer ?
#
loop_
_entity_poly.entity_id
_entity_poly.type
_entity_poly.pdbx_seq_one_letter_code
_entity_poly.pdbx_strand_id
1 'polypeptide(L)'
;MCSKNDNPRVSRDLSHGDVYIMAAMQSAVEDLKDEKVPACLYWTVEQVSDWIEELGFPNYKECFKQNMINGRKLILIEASAFPNIGITDFEHIKMIAKSIRDLLEIEEPDWTRSISLPPRSDLGMYLEVKGNNGKNKDSLTFKNFCLNNNGAKWRPPLANHCLILPSY
;
A
#
# COMPACT_ATOMS: atom_id res chain seq x y z
N MET A 1 14.63 -36.84 49.61
CA MET A 1 14.72 -35.42 49.21
C MET A 1 15.54 -35.34 47.95
N CYS A 2 14.94 -34.89 46.84
CA CYS A 2 15.57 -34.15 45.73
C CYS A 2 14.54 -34.05 44.59
N SER A 3 13.70 -33.03 44.63
CA SER A 3 12.91 -32.60 43.48
C SER A 3 13.85 -31.96 42.47
N LYS A 4 14.02 -32.58 41.30
CA LYS A 4 14.55 -31.89 40.13
C LYS A 4 13.39 -31.13 39.48
N ASN A 5 13.35 -29.83 39.71
CA ASN A 5 12.52 -28.92 38.92
C ASN A 5 13.19 -28.75 37.55
N ASP A 6 12.87 -29.64 36.61
CA ASP A 6 13.14 -29.42 35.20
C ASP A 6 12.10 -28.44 34.67
N ASN A 7 12.39 -27.15 34.78
CA ASN A 7 11.68 -26.12 34.02
C ASN A 7 12.35 -26.00 32.65
N PRO A 8 11.75 -26.45 31.54
CA PRO A 8 12.31 -26.21 30.23
C PRO A 8 12.18 -24.72 29.93
N ARG A 9 13.28 -23.98 30.09
CA ARG A 9 13.45 -22.70 29.41
C ARG A 9 13.40 -22.97 27.91
N VAL A 10 12.20 -22.85 27.34
CA VAL A 10 12.00 -22.74 25.90
C VAL A 10 12.71 -21.46 25.47
N SER A 11 13.92 -21.61 24.94
CA SER A 11 14.62 -20.53 24.25
C SER A 11 13.78 -20.11 23.05
N ARG A 12 12.96 -19.08 23.21
CA ARG A 12 12.27 -18.40 22.10
C ARG A 12 13.24 -17.37 21.50
N ASP A 13 14.30 -17.86 20.89
CA ASP A 13 15.15 -17.01 20.07
C ASP A 13 14.42 -16.84 18.74
N LEU A 14 13.53 -15.83 18.67
CA LEU A 14 12.80 -15.47 17.46
C LEU A 14 13.81 -15.17 16.35
N SER A 15 13.62 -15.76 15.17
CA SER A 15 14.52 -15.49 14.05
C SER A 15 14.36 -14.04 13.58
N HIS A 16 15.37 -13.51 12.89
CA HIS A 16 15.29 -12.18 12.27
C HIS A 16 14.15 -12.07 11.24
N GLY A 17 13.74 -13.19 10.64
CA GLY A 17 12.57 -13.28 9.75
C GLY A 17 11.26 -13.15 10.52
N ASP A 18 11.15 -13.80 11.67
CA ASP A 18 9.96 -13.74 12.53
C ASP A 18 9.76 -12.31 13.05
N VAL A 19 10.84 -11.63 13.47
CA VAL A 19 10.78 -10.23 13.92
C VAL A 19 10.27 -9.31 12.80
N TYR A 20 10.70 -9.53 11.55
CA TYR A 20 10.24 -8.75 10.41
C TYR A 20 8.76 -8.99 10.09
N ILE A 21 8.30 -10.25 10.06
CA ILE A 21 6.90 -10.58 9.82
C ILE A 21 6.00 -9.96 10.90
N MET A 22 6.41 -10.05 12.17
CA MET A 22 5.66 -9.47 13.28
C MET A 22 5.59 -7.94 13.17
N ALA A 23 6.67 -7.28 12.77
CA ALA A 23 6.69 -5.83 12.57
C ALA A 23 5.76 -5.38 11.42
N ALA A 24 5.77 -6.11 10.29
CA ALA A 24 4.90 -5.82 9.17
C ALA A 24 3.41 -6.05 9.51
N MET A 25 3.11 -7.13 10.25
CA MET A 25 1.75 -7.43 10.71
C MET A 25 1.25 -6.39 11.72
N GLN A 26 2.12 -5.98 12.66
CA GLN A 26 1.78 -4.93 13.63
C GLN A 26 1.51 -3.59 12.93
N SER A 27 2.28 -3.26 11.89
CA SER A 27 2.03 -2.07 11.08
C SER A 27 0.66 -2.14 10.40
N ALA A 28 0.29 -3.28 9.82
CA ALA A 28 -1.01 -3.46 9.18
C ALA A 28 -2.17 -3.31 10.19
N VAL A 29 -2.05 -3.91 11.36
CA VAL A 29 -3.05 -3.82 12.43
C VAL A 29 -3.22 -2.39 12.91
N GLU A 30 -2.15 -1.61 13.01
CA GLU A 30 -2.24 -0.21 13.43
C GLU A 30 -2.90 0.67 12.37
N ASP A 31 -2.53 0.49 11.10
CA ASP A 31 -3.14 1.23 9.99
C ASP A 31 -4.63 0.95 9.85
N LEU A 32 -5.05 -0.31 10.01
CA LEU A 32 -6.46 -0.70 9.93
C LEU A 32 -7.33 -0.12 11.05
N LYS A 33 -6.73 0.46 12.11
CA LYS A 33 -7.47 1.21 13.14
C LYS A 33 -7.68 2.67 12.76
N ASP A 34 -6.90 3.19 11.82
CA ASP A 34 -6.99 4.56 11.36
C ASP A 34 -7.99 4.63 10.20
N GLU A 35 -9.10 5.35 10.40
CA GLU A 35 -10.17 5.50 9.40
C GLU A 35 -9.67 6.12 8.08
N LYS A 36 -8.56 6.86 8.11
CA LYS A 36 -7.97 7.49 6.92
C LYS A 36 -7.23 6.51 6.03
N VAL A 37 -6.86 5.32 6.52
CA VAL A 37 -6.11 4.36 5.72
C VAL A 37 -7.07 3.38 5.07
N PRO A 38 -7.14 3.33 3.73
CA PRO A 38 -8.08 2.45 3.07
C PRO A 38 -7.69 0.99 3.30
N ALA A 39 -8.64 0.19 3.78
CA ALA A 39 -8.42 -1.22 4.08
C ALA A 39 -7.97 -2.04 2.84
N CYS A 40 -8.29 -1.54 1.64
CA CYS A 40 -7.91 -2.16 0.38
C CYS A 40 -6.40 -2.29 0.18
N LEU A 41 -5.58 -1.46 0.87
CA LEU A 41 -4.12 -1.59 0.88
C LEU A 41 -3.65 -3.00 1.28
N TYR A 42 -4.40 -3.66 2.18
CA TYR A 42 -4.07 -4.96 2.75
C TYR A 42 -4.83 -6.12 2.11
N TRP A 43 -5.57 -5.88 1.02
CA TRP A 43 -6.31 -6.92 0.35
C TRP A 43 -5.41 -7.97 -0.30
N THR A 44 -5.84 -9.23 -0.20
CA THR A 44 -5.26 -10.34 -0.96
C THR A 44 -5.69 -10.29 -2.43
N VAL A 45 -5.07 -11.13 -3.27
CA VAL A 45 -5.41 -11.23 -4.69
C VAL A 45 -6.87 -11.67 -4.87
N GLU A 46 -7.34 -12.56 -3.99
CA GLU A 46 -8.72 -13.05 -3.99
C GLU A 46 -9.69 -11.92 -3.70
N GLN A 47 -9.44 -11.13 -2.64
CA GLN A 47 -10.28 -10.00 -2.27
C GLN A 47 -10.34 -8.94 -3.36
N VAL A 48 -9.22 -8.63 -4.01
CA VAL A 48 -9.20 -7.71 -5.17
C VAL A 48 -10.02 -8.27 -6.33
N SER A 49 -9.91 -9.57 -6.60
CA SER A 49 -10.64 -10.21 -7.69
C SER A 49 -12.15 -10.28 -7.45
N ASP A 50 -12.56 -10.49 -6.19
CA ASP A 50 -13.96 -10.49 -5.79
C ASP A 50 -14.54 -9.07 -5.87
N TRP A 51 -13.77 -8.05 -5.46
CA TRP A 51 -14.16 -6.64 -5.62
C TRP A 51 -14.40 -6.27 -7.09
N ILE A 52 -13.58 -6.74 -8.03
CA ILE A 52 -13.78 -6.49 -9.48
C ILE A 52 -15.08 -7.14 -9.99
N GLU A 53 -15.45 -8.30 -9.47
CA GLU A 53 -16.72 -8.95 -9.77
C GLU A 53 -17.90 -8.15 -9.20
N GLU A 54 -17.82 -7.70 -7.95
CA GLU A 54 -18.82 -6.85 -7.31
C GLU A 54 -18.99 -5.49 -8.00
N LEU A 55 -17.91 -4.96 -8.60
CA LEU A 55 -17.93 -3.74 -9.40
C LEU A 55 -18.70 -3.90 -10.72
N GLY A 56 -19.06 -5.12 -11.11
CA GLY A 56 -19.79 -5.44 -12.34
C GLY A 56 -18.91 -5.92 -13.49
N PHE A 57 -17.66 -6.30 -13.21
CA PHE A 57 -16.71 -6.79 -14.22
C PHE A 57 -16.24 -8.24 -13.96
N PRO A 58 -17.15 -9.22 -13.83
CA PRO A 58 -16.79 -10.62 -13.52
C PRO A 58 -15.81 -11.22 -14.54
N ASN A 59 -15.89 -10.81 -15.81
CA ASN A 59 -15.02 -11.29 -16.88
C ASN A 59 -13.53 -10.93 -16.67
N TYR A 60 -13.22 -9.91 -15.87
CA TYR A 60 -11.85 -9.51 -15.56
C TYR A 60 -11.32 -10.12 -14.27
N LYS A 61 -12.13 -10.85 -13.50
CA LYS A 61 -11.72 -11.49 -12.25
C LYS A 61 -10.44 -12.31 -12.42
N GLU A 62 -10.41 -13.15 -13.45
CA GLU A 62 -9.28 -14.04 -13.73
C GLU A 62 -8.02 -13.26 -14.19
N CYS A 63 -8.21 -12.15 -14.90
CA CYS A 63 -7.12 -11.24 -15.29
C CYS A 63 -6.37 -10.70 -14.06
N PHE A 64 -7.09 -10.27 -13.03
CA PHE A 64 -6.47 -9.77 -11.79
C PHE A 64 -5.77 -10.89 -11.00
N LYS A 65 -6.36 -12.10 -10.96
CA LYS A 65 -5.77 -13.26 -10.29
C LYS A 65 -4.47 -13.70 -10.96
N GLN A 66 -4.47 -13.90 -12.27
CA GLN A 66 -3.30 -14.37 -13.01
C GLN A 66 -2.12 -13.38 -12.95
N ASN A 67 -2.40 -12.08 -12.89
CA ASN A 67 -1.38 -11.04 -12.73
C ASN A 67 -1.00 -10.77 -11.26
N MET A 68 -1.56 -11.54 -10.33
CA MET A 68 -1.30 -11.46 -8.89
C MET A 68 -1.50 -10.03 -8.36
N ILE A 69 -2.57 -9.36 -8.79
CA ILE A 69 -2.88 -7.99 -8.37
C ILE A 69 -3.46 -8.03 -6.96
N ASN A 70 -2.71 -7.54 -5.98
CA ASN A 70 -3.11 -7.40 -4.58
C ASN A 70 -3.37 -5.92 -4.23
N GLY A 71 -3.79 -5.66 -3.00
CA GLY A 71 -4.06 -4.31 -2.50
C GLY A 71 -2.93 -3.31 -2.75
N ARG A 72 -1.69 -3.72 -2.47
CA ARG A 72 -0.49 -2.89 -2.73
C ARG A 72 -0.30 -2.57 -4.22
N LYS A 73 -0.52 -3.53 -5.10
CA LYS A 73 -0.42 -3.32 -6.55
C LYS A 73 -1.53 -2.43 -7.10
N LEU A 74 -2.71 -2.36 -6.47
CA LEU A 74 -3.76 -1.42 -6.86
C LEU A 74 -3.31 0.04 -6.75
N ILE A 75 -2.39 0.36 -5.83
CA ILE A 75 -1.82 1.70 -5.69
C ILE A 75 -0.87 2.03 -6.85
N LEU A 76 -0.14 1.03 -7.34
CA LEU A 76 0.90 1.20 -8.34
C LEU A 76 0.41 1.03 -9.78
N ILE A 77 -0.77 0.45 -9.99
CA ILE A 77 -1.28 0.18 -11.33
C ILE A 77 -1.79 1.47 -11.98
N GLU A 78 -1.26 1.76 -13.16
CA GLU A 78 -1.73 2.88 -13.98
C GLU A 78 -2.70 2.42 -15.07
N ALA A 79 -3.51 3.36 -15.57
CA ALA A 79 -4.47 3.06 -16.63
C ALA A 79 -3.82 2.51 -17.92
N SER A 80 -2.56 2.89 -18.16
CA SER A 80 -1.73 2.43 -19.28
C SER A 80 -1.37 0.94 -19.19
N ALA A 81 -1.38 0.34 -18.00
CA ALA A 81 -1.02 -1.05 -17.78
C ALA A 81 -2.19 -2.03 -17.99
N PHE A 82 -3.44 -1.54 -18.02
CA PHE A 82 -4.63 -2.38 -18.16
C PHE A 82 -4.67 -3.27 -19.41
N PRO A 83 -4.28 -2.79 -20.61
CA PRO A 83 -4.22 -3.64 -21.80
C PRO A 83 -3.28 -4.83 -21.64
N ASN A 84 -2.17 -4.66 -20.93
CA ASN A 84 -1.18 -5.71 -20.69
C ASN A 84 -1.69 -6.81 -19.77
N ILE A 85 -2.66 -6.49 -18.89
CA ILE A 85 -3.29 -7.48 -18.01
C ILE A 85 -4.59 -8.08 -18.59
N GLY A 86 -4.97 -7.68 -19.81
CA GLY A 86 -6.12 -8.25 -20.53
C GLY A 86 -7.39 -7.39 -20.52
N ILE A 87 -7.33 -6.16 -20.01
CA ILE A 87 -8.45 -5.21 -20.04
C ILE A 87 -8.21 -4.22 -21.17
N THR A 88 -8.86 -4.44 -22.32
CA THR A 88 -8.64 -3.67 -23.55
C THR A 88 -9.75 -2.67 -23.86
N ASP A 89 -10.93 -2.84 -23.27
CA ASP A 89 -12.06 -1.94 -23.46
C ASP A 89 -11.80 -0.59 -22.74
N PHE A 90 -11.85 0.50 -23.50
CA PHE A 90 -11.51 1.83 -23.01
C PHE A 90 -12.48 2.35 -21.94
N GLU A 91 -13.78 2.07 -22.07
CA GLU A 91 -14.77 2.51 -21.07
C GLU A 91 -14.62 1.70 -19.78
N HIS A 92 -14.32 0.40 -19.90
CA HIS A 92 -14.01 -0.43 -18.73
C HIS A 92 -12.75 0.07 -18.01
N ILE A 93 -11.69 0.42 -18.76
CA ILE A 93 -10.47 1.01 -18.20
C ILE A 93 -10.79 2.28 -17.40
N LYS A 94 -11.61 3.18 -17.94
CA LYS A 94 -11.99 4.42 -17.24
C LYS A 94 -12.74 4.11 -15.94
N MET A 95 -13.74 3.24 -16.01
CA MET A 95 -14.58 2.90 -14.86
C MET A 95 -13.77 2.23 -13.75
N ILE A 96 -12.91 1.27 -14.10
CA ILE A 96 -12.04 0.58 -13.14
C ILE A 96 -11.01 1.56 -12.56
N ALA A 97 -10.33 2.35 -13.39
CA ALA A 97 -9.34 3.33 -12.93
C ALA A 97 -9.96 4.37 -11.98
N LYS A 98 -11.19 4.83 -12.26
CA LYS A 98 -11.93 5.71 -11.35
C LYS A 98 -12.25 4.99 -10.04
N SER A 99 -12.79 3.78 -10.12
CA SER A 99 -13.18 2.99 -8.94
C SER A 99 -11.99 2.68 -8.03
N ILE A 100 -10.79 2.47 -8.59
CA ILE A 100 -9.54 2.32 -7.81
C ILE A 100 -9.20 3.63 -7.06
N ARG A 101 -9.33 4.79 -7.71
CA ARG A 101 -9.07 6.09 -7.05
C ARG A 101 -10.06 6.34 -5.91
N ASP A 102 -11.34 6.05 -6.15
CA ASP A 102 -12.40 6.18 -5.15
C ASP A 102 -12.15 5.22 -3.97
N LEU A 103 -11.74 3.97 -4.25
CA LEU A 103 -11.44 2.96 -3.24
C LEU A 103 -10.21 3.29 -2.38
N LEU A 104 -9.20 3.95 -2.95
CA LEU A 104 -8.00 4.37 -2.24
C LEU A 104 -8.14 5.72 -1.54
N GLU A 105 -9.29 6.39 -1.69
CA GLU A 105 -9.53 7.75 -1.20
C GLU A 105 -8.45 8.75 -1.66
N ILE A 106 -7.90 8.52 -2.86
CA ILE A 106 -6.87 9.40 -3.43
C ILE A 106 -7.56 10.59 -4.09
N GLU A 107 -7.16 11.79 -3.68
CA GLU A 107 -7.60 13.03 -4.28
C GLU A 107 -7.24 13.12 -5.78
N GLU A 108 -8.15 13.69 -6.56
CA GLU A 108 -7.89 14.00 -7.96
C GLU A 108 -6.74 15.00 -8.10
N PRO A 109 -5.96 14.92 -9.19
CA PRO A 109 -4.86 15.86 -9.42
C PRO A 109 -5.39 17.30 -9.58
N ASP A 110 -5.01 18.16 -8.65
CA ASP A 110 -5.31 19.60 -8.71
C ASP A 110 -4.18 20.36 -9.44
N TRP A 111 -4.46 20.80 -10.66
CA TRP A 111 -3.52 21.58 -11.47
C TRP A 111 -3.25 23.00 -10.94
N THR A 112 -4.04 23.48 -9.98
CA THR A 112 -3.83 24.78 -9.34
C THR A 112 -2.98 24.70 -8.07
N ARG A 113 -2.64 23.47 -7.64
CA ARG A 113 -1.79 23.23 -6.46
C ARG A 113 -0.42 23.90 -6.65
N SER A 114 0.01 24.62 -5.62
CA SER A 114 1.34 25.25 -5.61
C SER A 114 2.45 24.22 -5.78
N ILE A 115 3.40 24.51 -6.66
CA ILE A 115 4.63 23.71 -6.83
C ILE A 115 5.50 23.70 -5.56
N SER A 116 5.19 24.49 -4.53
CA SER A 116 5.90 24.45 -3.25
C SER A 116 5.33 23.40 -2.27
N LEU A 117 4.12 22.90 -2.55
CA LEU A 117 3.46 21.87 -1.75
C LEU A 117 3.79 20.49 -2.32
N PRO A 118 3.70 19.43 -1.49
CA PRO A 118 3.79 18.07 -2.00
C PRO A 118 2.73 17.81 -3.08
N PRO A 119 3.02 16.96 -4.08
CA PRO A 119 2.13 16.68 -5.20
C PRO A 119 0.86 15.92 -4.80
N ARG A 120 0.88 15.21 -3.65
CA ARG A 120 -0.25 14.47 -3.09
C ARG A 120 -0.41 14.76 -1.60
N SER A 121 -1.56 14.45 -1.03
CA SER A 121 -1.83 14.48 0.40
C SER A 121 -0.91 13.54 1.15
N ASP A 122 -0.85 13.68 2.48
CA ASP A 122 -0.09 12.76 3.33
C ASP A 122 -0.52 11.30 3.12
N LEU A 123 -1.83 11.05 2.90
CA LEU A 123 -2.33 9.72 2.58
C LEU A 123 -1.81 9.24 1.22
N GLY A 124 -1.91 10.05 0.17
CA GLY A 124 -1.43 9.67 -1.16
C GLY A 124 0.07 9.37 -1.15
N MET A 125 0.88 10.22 -0.51
CA MET A 125 2.32 9.99 -0.38
C MET A 125 2.64 8.74 0.45
N TYR A 126 1.88 8.48 1.51
CA TYR A 126 2.02 7.27 2.31
C TYR A 126 1.74 6.00 1.48
N LEU A 127 0.63 6.00 0.73
CA LEU A 127 0.24 4.87 -0.12
C LEU A 127 1.31 4.56 -1.19
N GLU A 128 1.90 5.58 -1.81
CA GLU A 128 3.00 5.39 -2.77
C GLU A 128 4.22 4.69 -2.16
N VAL A 129 4.56 5.06 -0.92
CA VAL A 129 5.62 4.38 -0.17
C VAL A 129 5.22 2.94 0.13
N LYS A 130 3.99 2.72 0.57
CA LYS A 130 3.47 1.42 1.06
C LYS A 130 3.12 0.42 -0.05
N GLY A 131 2.86 0.89 -1.27
CA GLY A 131 2.63 0.04 -2.44
C GLY A 131 3.88 -0.74 -2.85
N ASN A 132 5.07 -0.24 -2.50
CA ASN A 132 6.34 -0.92 -2.73
C ASN A 132 6.73 -1.83 -1.56
N ASN A 133 7.32 -2.98 -1.86
CA ASN A 133 7.82 -3.90 -0.83
C ASN A 133 9.16 -3.42 -0.25
N GLY A 134 9.42 -3.74 1.03
CA GLY A 134 10.73 -3.55 1.64
C GLY A 134 10.63 -3.39 3.15
N LYS A 135 11.64 -3.89 3.89
CA LYS A 135 11.57 -4.02 5.35
C LYS A 135 11.08 -2.76 6.08
N ASN A 136 11.62 -1.61 5.70
CA ASN A 136 11.27 -0.32 6.31
C ASN A 136 9.89 0.18 5.87
N LYS A 137 9.48 -0.10 4.63
CA LYS A 137 8.16 0.29 4.09
C LYS A 137 7.06 -0.56 4.69
N ASP A 138 7.32 -1.85 4.86
CA ASP A 138 6.37 -2.81 5.39
C ASP A 138 6.07 -2.56 6.88
N SER A 139 7.06 -2.11 7.66
CA SER A 139 6.89 -1.75 9.08
C SER A 139 6.44 -0.31 9.33
N LEU A 140 6.45 0.55 8.31
CA LEU A 140 6.03 1.95 8.42
C LEU A 140 4.52 2.07 8.55
N THR A 141 4.02 2.66 9.63
CA THR A 141 2.60 2.99 9.79
C THR A 141 2.28 4.38 9.24
N PHE A 142 1.02 4.60 8.90
CA PHE A 142 0.55 5.92 8.46
C PHE A 142 0.80 6.99 9.52
N LYS A 143 0.51 6.69 10.79
CA LYS A 143 0.80 7.57 11.93
C LYS A 143 2.27 7.98 11.99
N ASN A 144 3.20 7.01 11.87
CA ASN A 144 4.63 7.30 11.89
C ASN A 144 5.06 8.11 10.66
N PHE A 145 4.46 7.85 9.49
CA PHE A 145 4.69 8.63 8.28
C PHE A 145 4.30 10.11 8.47
N CYS A 146 3.10 10.38 8.99
CA CYS A 146 2.66 11.75 9.29
C CYS A 146 3.55 12.43 10.33
N LEU A 147 3.97 11.73 11.38
CA LEU A 147 4.87 12.28 12.39
C LEU A 147 6.24 12.67 11.81
N ASN A 148 6.80 11.82 10.95
CA ASN A 148 8.10 12.06 10.32
C ASN A 148 8.06 13.21 9.31
N ASN A 149 6.92 13.39 8.63
CA ASN A 149 6.75 14.45 7.64
C ASN A 149 6.19 15.75 8.22
N ASN A 150 5.86 15.79 9.51
CA ASN A 150 5.30 16.97 10.15
C ASN A 150 6.31 18.13 10.11
N GLY A 151 5.98 19.20 9.38
CA GLY A 151 6.85 20.35 9.19
C GLY A 151 8.00 20.13 8.21
N ALA A 152 8.06 18.97 7.53
CA ALA A 152 9.03 18.75 6.47
C ALA A 152 8.72 19.68 5.28
N LYS A 153 9.72 20.47 4.87
CA LYS A 153 9.60 21.27 3.66
C LYS A 153 9.73 20.36 2.45
N TRP A 154 8.66 20.22 1.69
CA TRP A 154 8.71 19.50 0.42
C TRP A 154 9.77 20.12 -0.52
N ARG A 155 10.56 19.25 -1.13
CA ARG A 155 11.56 19.61 -2.14
C ARG A 155 11.43 18.61 -3.29
N PRO A 156 11.35 19.07 -4.54
CA PRO A 156 11.43 18.16 -5.66
C PRO A 156 12.82 17.51 -5.67
N PRO A 157 12.94 16.25 -6.15
CA PRO A 157 14.24 15.63 -6.35
C PRO A 157 15.11 16.52 -7.26
N LEU A 158 16.33 16.84 -6.82
CA LEU A 158 17.28 17.67 -7.58
C LEU A 158 17.85 16.97 -8.82
N ALA A 159 17.51 15.70 -9.01
CA ALA A 159 18.00 14.88 -10.10
C ALA A 159 16.83 14.33 -10.92
N ASN A 160 17.03 14.17 -12.23
CA ASN A 160 16.05 13.71 -13.24
C ASN A 160 15.60 12.24 -13.06
N HIS A 161 15.69 11.69 -11.86
CA HIS A 161 15.19 10.39 -11.48
C HIS A 161 13.84 10.67 -10.83
N CYS A 162 12.74 10.33 -11.48
CA CYS A 162 11.36 10.63 -11.09
C CYS A 162 10.93 9.97 -9.76
N LEU A 163 11.68 10.14 -8.68
CA LEU A 163 11.42 9.62 -7.34
C LEU A 163 11.15 10.79 -6.41
N ILE A 164 9.90 10.92 -5.98
CA ILE A 164 9.46 11.92 -5.01
C ILE A 164 9.64 11.30 -3.62
N LEU A 165 10.76 11.59 -2.97
CA LEU A 165 10.96 11.25 -1.56
C LEU A 165 11.34 12.52 -0.79
N PRO A 166 10.78 12.73 0.42
CA PRO A 166 11.25 13.80 1.28
C PRO A 166 12.74 13.57 1.60
N SER A 167 13.55 14.62 1.41
CA SER A 167 14.96 14.62 1.80
C SER A 167 15.04 14.70 3.33
N TYR A 168 15.56 13.64 3.96
CA TYR A 168 15.98 13.64 5.37
C TYR A 168 17.15 14.60 5.60
#